data_AF-A0A3M4IYZ2-F1
#
_entry.id   AF-A0A3M4IYZ2-F1
#
_cell.length_a   1.000
_cell.length_b   1.000
_cell.length_c   1.000
_cell.angle_alpha   90.00
_cell.angle_beta   90.00
_cell.angle_gamma   90.00
#
_symmetry.space_group_name_H-M   'P 1'
#
loop_
_entity.id
_entity.type
_entity.pdbx_description
1 polymer ?
#
loop_
_entity_poly.entity_id
_entity_poly.type
_entity_poly.pdbx_seq_one_letter_code
_entity_poly.pdbx_strand_id
1 'polypeptide(L)'
;MRRRWGLSGIEEYRGLRSGSKLVTTHKSHAFELAFKQRELDSGPEVYRACDSVQQTISRLYRQAGIKQGSSHSGRRSLAAKVLAATGDVETVQTILGHACLDHSKPYLTVDQATIRHAFAIALA
;
A
#
# COMPACT_ATOMS: atom_id res chain seq x y z
N MET A 1 1.71 -23.90 14.70
CA MET A 1 1.09 -23.76 13.36
C MET A 1 0.37 -22.41 13.29
N ARG A 2 0.88 -21.43 12.54
CA ARG A 2 0.31 -20.06 12.51
C ARG A 2 -0.98 -20.07 11.68
N ARG A 3 -2.14 -19.82 12.29
CA ARG A 3 -3.42 -19.76 11.55
C ARG A 3 -3.37 -18.61 10.54
N ARG A 4 -3.23 -18.95 9.25
CA ARG A 4 -3.26 -17.98 8.13
C ARG A 4 -4.69 -17.90 7.60
N TRP A 5 -5.54 -17.12 8.27
CA TRP A 5 -6.91 -16.88 7.82
C TRP A 5 -6.88 -16.07 6.51
N GLY A 6 -7.53 -16.57 5.46
CA GLY A 6 -7.67 -15.84 4.19
C GLY A 6 -6.46 -15.82 3.25
N LEU A 7 -5.30 -16.35 3.64
CA LEU A 7 -4.09 -16.40 2.81
C LEU A 7 -3.85 -17.81 2.25
N SER A 8 -3.50 -17.89 0.96
CA SER A 8 -3.20 -19.15 0.26
C SER A 8 -1.70 -19.41 0.20
N GLY A 9 -0.87 -18.36 0.20
CA GLY A 9 0.55 -18.45 -0.11
C GLY A 9 0.85 -18.65 -1.60
N ILE A 10 -0.19 -18.70 -2.44
CA ILE A 10 -0.07 -18.85 -3.89
C ILE A 10 0.04 -17.46 -4.52
N GLU A 11 1.06 -17.26 -5.34
CA GLU A 11 1.35 -15.96 -5.95
C GLU A 11 0.27 -15.53 -6.96
N GLU A 12 -0.39 -16.49 -7.61
CA GLU A 12 -1.43 -16.25 -8.61
C GLU A 12 -2.53 -15.31 -8.12
N TYR A 13 -2.92 -15.41 -6.85
CA TYR A 13 -3.93 -14.56 -6.20
C TYR A 13 -3.31 -13.53 -5.25
N ARG A 14 -2.05 -13.14 -5.49
CA ARG A 14 -1.28 -12.19 -4.66
C ARG A 14 -1.23 -12.61 -3.19
N GLY A 15 -1.19 -13.93 -2.95
CA GLY A 15 -1.17 -14.54 -1.62
C GLY A 15 -2.55 -14.69 -0.95
N LEU A 16 -3.64 -14.19 -1.56
CA LEU A 16 -5.01 -14.36 -1.06
C LEU A 16 -5.60 -15.72 -1.49
N ARG A 17 -6.56 -16.23 -0.71
CA ARG A 17 -7.36 -17.41 -1.12
C ARG A 17 -8.47 -16.99 -2.07
N SER A 18 -8.46 -17.51 -3.29
CA SER A 18 -9.50 -17.28 -4.30
C SER A 18 -10.90 -17.70 -3.83
N GLY A 19 -11.02 -18.82 -3.11
CA GLY A 19 -12.29 -19.28 -2.53
C GLY A 19 -12.74 -18.52 -1.26
N SER A 20 -11.96 -17.55 -0.77
CA SER A 20 -12.33 -16.78 0.41
C SER A 20 -13.42 -15.76 0.09
N LYS A 21 -14.41 -15.66 0.97
CA LYS A 21 -15.46 -14.62 0.94
C LYS A 21 -15.15 -13.43 1.86
N LEU A 22 -13.92 -13.32 2.36
CA LEU A 22 -13.50 -12.19 3.21
C LEU A 22 -13.52 -10.86 2.45
N VAL A 23 -13.09 -10.89 1.18
CA VAL A 23 -13.18 -9.78 0.24
C VAL A 23 -14.01 -10.24 -0.93
N THR A 24 -15.17 -9.64 -1.11
CA THR A 24 -16.10 -10.04 -2.17
C THR A 24 -16.07 -9.08 -3.33
N THR A 25 -16.44 -9.60 -4.51
CA THR A 25 -16.72 -8.76 -5.68
C THR A 25 -18.01 -7.96 -5.46
N HIS A 26 -18.32 -7.03 -6.37
CA HIS A 26 -19.58 -6.27 -6.33
C HIS A 26 -20.83 -7.16 -6.41
N LYS A 27 -20.69 -8.38 -6.95
CA LYS A 27 -21.74 -9.42 -7.03
C LYS A 27 -21.74 -10.35 -5.83
N SER A 28 -21.01 -10.04 -4.76
CA SER A 28 -20.86 -10.87 -3.56
C SER A 28 -20.23 -12.25 -3.81
N HIS A 29 -19.53 -12.43 -4.93
CA HIS A 29 -18.74 -13.64 -5.19
C HIS A 29 -17.38 -13.57 -4.48
N ALA A 30 -16.69 -14.72 -4.46
CA ALA A 30 -15.35 -14.85 -3.89
C ALA A 30 -14.32 -13.97 -4.66
N PHE A 31 -13.16 -13.74 -4.04
CA PHE A 31 -12.12 -12.86 -4.58
C PHE A 31 -11.71 -13.23 -6.02
N GLU A 32 -11.74 -12.24 -6.90
CA GLU A 32 -11.27 -12.34 -8.29
C GLU A 32 -10.25 -11.26 -8.64
N LEU A 33 -9.42 -11.55 -9.63
CA LEU A 33 -8.47 -10.60 -10.21
C LEU A 33 -9.02 -10.07 -11.53
N ALA A 34 -9.06 -8.75 -11.67
CA ALA A 34 -9.46 -8.09 -12.90
C ALA A 34 -8.26 -7.96 -13.85
N PHE A 35 -8.44 -8.31 -15.12
CA PHE A 35 -7.43 -8.04 -16.15
C PHE A 35 -7.45 -6.56 -16.53
N LYS A 36 -6.28 -5.94 -16.57
CA LYS A 36 -6.10 -4.54 -16.96
C LYS A 36 -5.02 -4.46 -18.03
N GLN A 37 -5.31 -3.72 -19.07
CA GLN A 37 -4.35 -3.36 -20.11
C GLN A 37 -3.91 -1.91 -19.88
N ARG A 38 -2.61 -1.67 -19.96
CA ARG A 38 -2.02 -0.34 -19.84
C ARG A 38 -1.00 -0.14 -20.96
N GLU A 39 -1.13 0.96 -21.69
CA GLU A 39 -0.08 1.43 -22.59
C GLU A 39 1.04 2.07 -21.76
N LEU A 40 2.27 1.59 -21.95
CA LEU A 40 3.49 2.15 -21.39
C LEU A 40 4.43 2.56 -22.52
N ASP A 41 5.43 3.38 -22.21
CA ASP A 41 6.47 3.77 -23.19
C ASP A 41 7.26 2.55 -23.72
N SER A 42 7.29 1.46 -22.95
CA SER A 42 7.88 0.17 -23.33
C SER A 42 6.94 -0.75 -24.12
N GLY A 43 5.71 -0.33 -24.41
CA GLY A 43 4.66 -1.11 -25.06
C GLY A 43 3.49 -1.49 -24.13
N PRO A 44 2.46 -2.17 -24.68
CA PRO A 44 1.27 -2.57 -23.93
C PRO A 44 1.58 -3.65 -22.90
N GLU A 45 1.14 -3.45 -21.67
CA GLU A 45 1.26 -4.41 -20.58
C GLU A 45 -0.13 -4.83 -20.07
N VAL A 46 -0.34 -6.14 -19.97
CA VAL A 46 -1.56 -6.72 -19.37
C VAL A 46 -1.22 -7.29 -18.00
N TYR A 47 -1.89 -6.79 -16.96
CA TYR A 47 -1.68 -7.22 -15.59
C TYR A 47 -2.99 -7.55 -14.88
N ARG A 48 -2.89 -8.30 -13.78
CA ARG A 48 -4.02 -8.71 -12.94
C ARG A 48 -4.08 -7.85 -11.68
N ALA A 49 -5.23 -7.23 -11.42
CA ALA A 49 -5.45 -6.27 -10.33
C ALA A 49 -6.48 -6.76 -9.29
N CYS A 50 -6.26 -6.40 -8.02
CA CYS A 50 -7.11 -6.77 -6.88
C CYS A 50 -8.21 -5.71 -6.62
N ASP A 51 -9.07 -5.43 -7.59
CA ASP A 51 -10.01 -4.29 -7.51
C ASP A 51 -11.03 -4.42 -6.37
N SER A 52 -11.49 -5.64 -6.09
CA SER A 52 -12.40 -5.93 -4.96
C SER A 52 -11.77 -5.56 -3.60
N VAL A 53 -10.46 -5.80 -3.42
CA VAL A 53 -9.72 -5.42 -2.22
C VAL A 53 -9.63 -3.90 -2.13
N GLN A 54 -9.24 -3.23 -3.22
CA GLN A 54 -9.15 -1.77 -3.26
C GLN A 54 -10.49 -1.11 -2.91
N GLN A 55 -11.59 -1.58 -3.52
CA GLN A 55 -12.93 -1.06 -3.25
C GLN A 55 -13.36 -1.30 -1.80
N THR A 56 -13.05 -2.47 -1.24
CA THR A 56 -13.34 -2.79 0.17
C THR A 56 -12.64 -1.82 1.10
N ILE A 57 -11.33 -1.57 0.90
CA ILE A 57 -10.55 -0.63 1.72
C ILE A 57 -11.04 0.82 1.54
N SER A 58 -11.31 1.26 0.31
CA SER A 58 -11.86 2.60 0.07
C SER A 58 -13.23 2.79 0.72
N ARG A 59 -14.07 1.75 0.77
CA ARG A 59 -15.35 1.79 1.48
C ARG A 59 -15.16 1.92 2.99
N LEU A 60 -14.22 1.18 3.58
CA LEU A 60 -13.86 1.29 4.99
C LEU A 60 -13.39 2.71 5.34
N TYR A 61 -12.52 3.30 4.51
CA TYR A 61 -12.10 4.69 4.71
C TYR A 61 -13.27 5.66 4.66
N ARG A 62 -14.16 5.53 3.66
CA ARG A 62 -15.36 6.38 3.56
C ARG A 62 -16.27 6.25 4.77
N GLN A 63 -16.50 5.03 5.25
CA GLN A 63 -17.32 4.75 6.44
C GLN A 63 -16.70 5.33 7.71
N ALA A 64 -15.37 5.36 7.81
CA ALA A 64 -14.65 6.02 8.89
C ALA A 64 -14.58 7.56 8.75
N GLY A 65 -15.27 8.15 7.78
CA GLY A 65 -15.26 9.60 7.55
C GLY A 65 -14.02 10.14 6.83
N ILE A 66 -13.12 9.27 6.35
CA ILE A 66 -11.91 9.66 5.64
C ILE A 66 -12.25 9.96 4.17
N LYS A 67 -12.18 11.23 3.80
CA LYS A 67 -12.39 11.70 2.43
C LYS A 67 -11.18 11.35 1.55
N GLN A 68 -11.43 10.92 0.32
CA GLN A 68 -10.39 10.56 -0.67
C GLN A 68 -9.40 9.46 -0.20
N GLY A 69 -9.79 8.66 0.80
CA GLY A 69 -8.97 7.54 1.27
C GLY A 69 -8.81 6.43 0.23
N SER A 70 -7.57 6.03 -0.02
CA SER A 70 -7.19 4.94 -0.92
C SER A 70 -6.12 4.05 -0.29
N SER A 71 -5.88 2.88 -0.87
CA SER A 71 -4.77 2.01 -0.46
C SER A 71 -3.43 2.76 -0.50
N HIS A 72 -3.19 3.57 -1.54
CA HIS A 72 -1.98 4.36 -1.69
C HIS A 72 -1.84 5.45 -0.61
N SER A 73 -2.90 6.22 -0.35
CA SER A 73 -2.87 7.26 0.70
C SER A 73 -2.73 6.65 2.10
N GLY A 74 -3.29 5.46 2.33
CA GLY A 74 -3.09 4.68 3.55
C GLY A 74 -1.62 4.28 3.74
N ARG A 75 -0.97 3.75 2.69
CA ARG A 75 0.47 3.41 2.71
C ARG A 75 1.35 4.63 2.95
N ARG A 76 1.04 5.77 2.32
CA ARG A 76 1.69 7.08 2.58
C ARG A 76 1.59 7.47 4.05
N SER A 77 0.39 7.38 4.62
CA SER A 77 0.15 7.73 6.03
C SER A 77 0.87 6.80 6.99
N LEU A 78 0.91 5.49 6.70
CA LEU A 78 1.66 4.51 7.47
C LEU A 78 3.17 4.83 7.48
N ALA A 79 3.75 5.06 6.30
CA ALA A 79 5.17 5.38 6.16
C ALA A 79 5.56 6.63 6.93
N ALA A 80 4.76 7.70 6.81
CA ALA A 80 4.99 8.95 7.54
C ALA A 80 4.95 8.74 9.07
N LYS A 81 3.99 7.95 9.57
CA LYS A 81 3.87 7.66 11.01
C LYS A 81 5.03 6.81 11.53
N VAL A 82 5.46 5.80 10.77
CA VAL A 82 6.62 4.98 11.13
C VAL A 82 7.88 5.83 11.16
N LEU A 83 8.10 6.66 10.14
CA LEU A 83 9.27 7.55 10.08
C LEU A 83 9.28 8.51 11.27
N ALA A 84 8.15 9.13 11.59
CA ALA A 84 8.04 10.03 12.73
C ALA A 84 8.28 9.34 14.08
N ALA A 85 7.87 8.07 14.21
CA ALA A 85 8.02 7.31 15.46
C ALA A 85 9.42 6.72 15.64
N THR A 86 10.12 6.38 14.55
CA THR A 86 11.37 5.62 14.61
C THR A 86 12.59 6.44 14.19
N GLY A 87 12.40 7.48 13.36
CA GLY A 87 13.48 8.18 12.69
C GLY A 87 14.24 7.34 11.65
N ASP A 88 13.81 6.10 11.38
CA ASP A 88 14.57 5.14 10.58
C ASP A 88 13.89 4.87 9.22
N VAL A 89 14.59 5.24 8.15
CA VAL A 89 14.16 5.06 6.77
C VAL A 89 14.22 3.58 6.35
N GLU A 90 15.15 2.79 6.88
CA GLU A 90 15.29 1.36 6.55
C GLU A 90 14.12 0.55 7.12
N THR A 91 13.68 0.90 8.34
CA THR A 91 12.44 0.35 8.92
C THR A 91 11.22 0.67 8.04
N VAL A 92 11.10 1.90 7.53
CA VAL A 92 10.01 2.28 6.61
C VAL A 92 10.06 1.45 5.33
N GLN A 93 11.25 1.32 4.72
CA GLN A 93 11.44 0.51 3.52
C GLN A 93 11.01 -0.95 3.73
N THR A 94 11.45 -1.53 4.86
CA THR A 94 11.13 -2.91 5.23
C THR A 94 9.63 -3.12 5.37
N ILE A 95 8.94 -2.21 6.06
CA ILE A 95 7.48 -2.27 6.26
C ILE A 95 6.72 -2.11 4.93
N LEU A 96 7.21 -1.25 4.04
CA LEU A 96 6.60 -1.06 2.72
C LEU A 96 6.93 -2.20 1.74
N GLY A 97 7.87 -3.08 2.07
CA GLY A 97 8.31 -4.19 1.23
C GLY A 97 8.98 -3.72 -0.06
N HIS A 98 9.70 -2.60 -0.02
CA HIS A 98 10.41 -2.08 -1.19
C HIS A 98 11.83 -2.64 -1.26
N ALA A 99 12.17 -3.25 -2.41
CA ALA A 99 13.52 -3.79 -2.64
C ALA A 99 14.61 -2.70 -2.74
N CYS A 100 14.22 -1.48 -3.15
CA CYS A 100 15.11 -0.34 -3.27
C CYS A 100 14.54 0.88 -2.50
N LEU A 101 15.42 1.63 -1.85
CA LEU A 101 15.08 2.87 -1.14
C LEU A 101 14.44 3.91 -2.06
N ASP A 102 14.83 3.96 -3.33
CA ASP A 102 14.27 4.90 -4.30
C ASP A 102 12.74 4.76 -4.44
N HIS A 103 12.22 3.54 -4.29
CA HIS A 103 10.78 3.29 -4.35
C HIS A 103 10.06 3.74 -3.06
N SER A 104 10.80 3.91 -1.96
CA SER A 104 10.29 4.44 -0.69
C SER A 104 10.27 5.96 -0.65
N LYS A 105 11.11 6.65 -1.44
CA LYS A 105 11.19 8.13 -1.47
C LYS A 105 9.83 8.81 -1.60
N PRO A 106 8.90 8.39 -2.50
CA PRO A 106 7.57 8.97 -2.57
C PRO A 106 6.76 8.82 -1.29
N TYR A 107 7.13 7.95 -0.36
CA TYR A 107 6.42 7.72 0.90
C TYR A 107 7.02 8.44 2.10
N LEU A 108 8.21 9.03 1.96
CA LEU A 108 8.91 9.75 3.02
C LEU A 108 8.47 11.22 3.01
N THR A 109 7.44 11.53 3.79
CA THR A 109 7.11 12.92 4.12
C THR A 109 7.71 13.27 5.47
N VAL A 110 8.62 14.24 5.48
CA VAL A 110 9.24 14.79 6.68
C VAL A 110 8.56 16.11 7.02
N ASP A 111 8.33 16.36 8.30
CA ASP A 111 7.77 17.64 8.75
C ASP A 111 8.71 18.81 8.47
N GLN A 112 8.15 19.97 8.11
CA GLN A 112 8.96 21.13 7.76
C GLN A 112 9.75 21.69 8.94
N ALA A 113 9.28 21.53 10.19
CA ALA A 113 10.06 21.94 11.35
C ALA A 113 11.31 21.08 11.49
N THR A 114 11.21 19.77 11.25
CA THR A 114 12.36 18.85 11.24
C THR A 114 13.38 19.25 10.17
N ILE A 115 12.92 19.58 8.96
CA ILE A 115 13.80 20.04 7.88
C ILE A 115 14.51 21.34 8.30
N ARG A 116 13.78 22.32 8.81
CA ARG A 116 14.35 23.59 9.29
C ARG A 116 15.37 23.38 10.40
N HIS A 117 15.08 22.51 11.35
CA HIS A 117 15.99 22.18 12.44
C HIS A 117 17.29 21.54 11.93
N ALA A 118 17.20 20.61 10.98
CA ALA A 118 18.37 20.00 10.37
C ALA A 118 19.26 21.04 9.66
N PHE A 119 18.67 21.97 8.91
CA PHE A 119 19.42 23.07 8.29
C PHE A 119 20.05 24.02 9.32
N ALA A 120 19.36 24.32 10.43
CA ALA A 120 19.90 25.16 11.49
C ALA A 120 21.14 24.52 12.15
N ILE A 121 21.17 23.20 12.32
CA ILE A 121 22.34 22.47 12.82
C ILE A 121 23.48 22.46 11.79
N ALA A 122 23.18 22.22 10.52
CA ALA A 122 24.20 22.08 9.47
C ALA A 122 24.89 23.39 9.07
N LEU A 123 24.22 24.54 9.32
CA LEU A 123 24.74 25.88 9.01
C LEU A 123 25.36 26.59 10.22
N ALA A 124 25.32 25.97 11.40
CA ALA A 124 25.98 26.45 12.62
C ALA A 124 27.44 25.97 12.69
#